data_AF-A0A9D5H467-F1
#
_entry.id   AF-A0A9D5H467-F1
#
_cell.length_a   1.000
_cell.length_b   1.000
_cell.length_c   1.000
_cell.angle_alpha   90.00
_cell.angle_beta   90.00
_cell.angle_gamma   90.00
#
_symmetry.space_group_name_H-M   'P 1'
#
loop_
_entity.id
_entity.type
_entity.pdbx_description
1 polymer ?
#
loop_
_entity_poly.entity_id
_entity_poly.type
_entity_poly.pdbx_seq_one_letter_code
_entity_poly.pdbx_strand_id
1 'polypeptide(L)'
;MEWDLLESAITLWIKHFNLALNSIFITEKQLYGRVFSPLMDAQLWPECFAKIINKIMAVLFRFSEDVACSSHEPHVLYELLSMFDSLNRIRRHFMGFFNGKSDTSIYVHFHELLKLTVHASSKVFWEFNRQIEGLKDGDPPSLDSSVPKIVKCVVNFLKFLSRDGIDSCHLFD
;
A
#
# COMPACT_ATOMS: atom_id res chain seq x y z
N MET A 1 18.22 1.54 3.53
CA MET A 1 18.22 0.66 2.34
C MET A 1 18.45 1.56 1.14
N GLU A 2 19.21 1.13 0.13
CA GLU A 2 19.30 1.88 -1.12
C GLU A 2 17.92 1.95 -1.79
N TRP A 3 17.65 3.03 -2.51
CA TRP A 3 16.33 3.30 -3.08
C TRP A 3 15.85 2.18 -4.01
N ASP A 4 16.70 1.73 -4.93
CA ASP A 4 16.35 0.70 -5.92
C ASP A 4 15.96 -0.64 -5.26
N LEU A 5 16.59 -0.95 -4.12
CA LEU A 5 16.26 -2.13 -3.32
C LEU A 5 14.90 -1.98 -2.61
N LEU A 6 14.59 -0.76 -2.13
CA LEU A 6 13.32 -0.46 -1.49
C LEU A 6 12.16 -0.50 -2.50
N GLU A 7 12.33 0.11 -3.68
CA GLU A 7 11.36 0.06 -4.77
C GLU A 7 11.07 -1.39 -5.20
N SER A 8 12.12 -2.18 -5.35
CA SER A 8 12.00 -3.62 -5.65
C SER A 8 11.27 -4.38 -4.55
N ALA A 9 11.57 -4.09 -3.28
CA ALA A 9 10.93 -4.70 -2.13
C ALA A 9 9.44 -4.33 -2.04
N ILE A 10 9.08 -3.09 -2.33
CA ILE A 10 7.69 -2.61 -2.36
C ILE A 10 6.90 -3.29 -3.49
N THR A 11 7.49 -3.37 -4.68
CA THR A 11 6.89 -4.08 -5.82
C THR A 11 6.64 -5.56 -5.49
N LEU A 12 7.60 -6.20 -4.81
CA LEU A 12 7.48 -7.57 -4.37
C LEU A 12 6.41 -7.72 -3.28
N TRP A 13 6.37 -6.79 -2.33
CA TRP A 13 5.35 -6.75 -1.29
C TRP A 13 3.95 -6.64 -1.90
N ILE A 14 3.73 -5.74 -2.87
CA ILE A 14 2.45 -5.60 -3.58
C ILE A 14 2.03 -6.92 -4.22
N LYS A 15 2.94 -7.60 -4.90
CA LYS A 15 2.67 -8.90 -5.53
C LYS A 15 2.31 -9.96 -4.48
N HIS A 16 3.08 -10.08 -3.41
CA HIS A 16 2.85 -11.05 -2.35
C HIS A 16 1.56 -10.79 -1.58
N PHE A 17 1.27 -9.52 -1.28
CA PHE A 17 0.06 -9.09 -0.60
C PHE A 17 -1.19 -9.45 -1.42
N ASN A 18 -1.17 -9.14 -2.73
CA ASN A 18 -2.23 -9.52 -3.67
C ASN A 18 -2.39 -11.04 -3.79
N LEU A 19 -1.31 -11.79 -3.95
CA LEU A 19 -1.37 -13.26 -4.06
C LEU A 19 -1.90 -13.92 -2.79
N ALA A 20 -1.48 -13.44 -1.62
CA ALA A 20 -1.92 -13.96 -0.34
C ALA A 20 -3.44 -13.85 -0.18
N LEU A 21 -3.99 -12.65 -0.41
CA LEU A 21 -5.40 -12.35 -0.15
C LEU A 21 -6.35 -12.81 -1.25
N ASN A 22 -5.92 -12.77 -2.52
CA ASN A 22 -6.79 -13.13 -3.65
C ASN A 22 -6.72 -14.62 -4.04
N SER A 23 -5.69 -15.34 -3.59
CA SER A 23 -5.51 -16.75 -3.99
C SER A 23 -5.20 -17.64 -2.79
N ILE A 24 -4.05 -17.46 -2.15
CA ILE A 24 -3.52 -18.44 -1.18
C ILE A 24 -4.51 -18.68 -0.05
N PHE A 25 -5.03 -17.62 0.57
CA PHE A 25 -5.93 -17.75 1.71
C PHE A 25 -7.30 -18.33 1.32
N ILE A 26 -7.77 -18.05 0.11
CA ILE A 26 -9.02 -18.62 -0.42
C ILE A 26 -8.84 -20.12 -0.66
N THR A 27 -7.74 -20.49 -1.34
CA THR A 27 -7.42 -21.89 -1.64
C THR A 27 -7.20 -22.69 -0.37
N GLU A 28 -6.46 -22.16 0.61
CA GLU A 28 -6.27 -22.81 1.91
C GLU A 28 -7.60 -23.03 2.65
N LYS A 29 -8.46 -22.02 2.69
CA LYS A 29 -9.79 -22.13 3.31
C LYS A 29 -10.66 -23.21 2.64
N GLN A 30 -10.57 -23.33 1.31
CA GLN A 30 -11.29 -24.37 0.55
C GLN A 30 -10.69 -25.76 0.72
N LEU A 31 -9.37 -25.89 0.67
CA LEU A 31 -8.66 -27.16 0.87
C LEU A 31 -8.98 -27.71 2.25
N TYR A 32 -8.97 -26.85 3.27
CA TYR A 32 -9.39 -27.19 4.62
C TYR A 32 -10.81 -27.77 4.65
N GLY A 33 -11.79 -27.04 4.08
CA GLY A 33 -13.19 -27.47 4.09
C GLY A 33 -13.40 -28.83 3.42
N ARG A 34 -12.52 -29.21 2.48
CA ARG A 34 -12.57 -30.52 1.82
C ARG A 34 -11.86 -31.63 2.58
N VAL A 35 -10.69 -31.34 3.17
CA VAL A 35 -9.83 -32.37 3.80
C VAL A 35 -10.23 -32.65 5.24
N PHE A 36 -10.56 -31.62 6.01
CA PHE A 36 -10.70 -31.72 7.48
C PHE A 36 -12.13 -31.64 8.00
N SER A 37 -13.09 -31.25 7.15
CA SER A 37 -14.52 -31.31 7.50
C SER A 37 -15.00 -32.68 8.02
N PRO A 38 -14.44 -33.84 7.61
CA PRO A 38 -14.80 -35.13 8.19
C PRO A 38 -13.92 -35.58 9.37
N LEU A 39 -12.85 -34.86 9.72
CA LEU A 39 -11.81 -35.33 10.66
C LEU A 39 -11.77 -34.58 12.00
N MET A 40 -12.28 -33.34 12.07
CA MET A 40 -12.14 -32.48 13.26
C MET A 40 -13.43 -31.77 13.63
N ASP A 41 -13.49 -31.32 14.89
CA ASP A 41 -14.54 -30.42 15.37
C ASP A 41 -14.59 -29.16 14.50
N ALA A 42 -15.79 -28.83 14.02
CA ALA A 42 -16.03 -27.82 12.98
C ALA A 42 -15.53 -26.42 13.38
N GLN A 43 -15.28 -26.19 14.67
CA GLN A 43 -14.90 -24.90 15.23
C GLN A 43 -13.40 -24.72 15.52
N LEU A 44 -12.63 -25.80 15.72
CA LEU A 44 -11.21 -25.70 16.11
C LEU A 44 -10.31 -25.14 15.01
N TRP A 45 -10.51 -25.60 13.77
CA TRP A 45 -9.63 -25.18 12.69
C TRP A 45 -9.87 -23.76 12.18
N PRO A 46 -11.11 -23.24 12.04
CA PRO A 46 -11.31 -21.83 11.72
C PRO A 46 -10.55 -20.88 12.66
N GLU A 47 -10.45 -21.23 13.94
CA GLU A 47 -9.66 -20.48 14.93
C GLU A 47 -8.15 -20.61 14.71
N CYS A 48 -7.64 -21.82 14.45
CA CYS A 48 -6.23 -22.03 14.09
C CYS A 48 -5.84 -21.29 12.80
N PHE A 49 -6.67 -21.39 11.77
CA PHE A 49 -6.49 -20.70 10.50
C PHE A 49 -6.46 -19.18 10.70
N ALA A 50 -7.43 -18.62 11.42
CA ALA A 50 -7.42 -17.19 11.75
C ALA A 50 -6.13 -16.76 12.46
N LYS A 51 -5.61 -17.56 13.41
CA LYS A 51 -4.32 -17.28 14.09
C LYS A 51 -3.14 -17.28 13.12
N ILE A 52 -3.08 -18.20 12.16
CA ILE A 52 -2.00 -18.27 11.16
C ILE A 52 -2.07 -17.05 10.25
N ILE A 53 -3.25 -16.74 9.72
CA ILE A 53 -3.47 -15.59 8.85
C ILE A 53 -3.11 -14.28 9.57
N ASN A 54 -3.54 -14.11 10.83
CA ASN A 54 -3.20 -12.92 11.62
C ASN A 54 -1.69 -12.70 11.72
N LYS A 55 -0.91 -13.78 11.90
CA LYS A 55 0.56 -13.69 11.95
C LYS A 55 1.17 -13.28 10.61
N ILE A 56 0.69 -13.86 9.50
CA ILE A 56 1.17 -13.51 8.15
C ILE A 56 0.83 -12.06 7.83
N MET A 57 -0.40 -11.64 8.13
CA MET A 57 -0.88 -10.27 7.91
C MET A 57 -0.11 -9.25 8.75
N ALA A 58 0.18 -9.56 10.02
CA ALA A 58 1.00 -8.67 10.86
C ALA A 58 2.39 -8.41 10.27
N VAL A 59 3.02 -9.42 9.65
CA VAL A 59 4.31 -9.24 8.96
C VAL A 59 4.16 -8.36 7.72
N LEU A 60 3.12 -8.58 6.92
CA LEU A 60 2.84 -7.76 5.74
C LEU A 60 2.54 -6.30 6.13
N PHE A 61 1.75 -6.08 7.18
CA PHE A 61 1.43 -4.74 7.67
C PHE A 61 2.65 -4.03 8.19
N ARG A 62 3.49 -4.68 8.99
CA ARG A 62 4.70 -4.06 9.54
C ARG A 62 5.63 -3.53 8.44
N PHE A 63 5.81 -4.27 7.35
CA PHE A 63 6.59 -3.77 6.21
C PHE A 63 5.99 -2.47 5.65
N SER A 64 4.67 -2.41 5.49
CA SER A 64 4.00 -1.20 5.01
C SER A 64 4.07 -0.04 6.00
N GLU A 65 4.03 -0.31 7.30
CA GLU A 65 4.21 0.70 8.34
C GLU A 65 5.63 1.27 8.31
N ASP A 66 6.64 0.40 8.17
CA ASP A 66 8.05 0.79 8.08
C ASP A 66 8.29 1.66 6.84
N VAL A 67 7.70 1.33 5.69
CA VAL A 67 7.76 2.16 4.47
C VAL A 67 7.09 3.51 4.71
N ALA A 68 5.89 3.54 5.30
CA ALA A 68 5.16 4.78 5.58
C ALA A 68 5.90 5.69 6.59
N CYS A 69 6.69 5.11 7.49
CA CYS A 69 7.50 5.82 8.47
C CYS A 69 8.91 6.18 7.99
N SER A 70 9.30 5.81 6.77
CA SER A 70 10.69 5.92 6.30
C SER A 70 11.09 7.35 5.93
N SER A 71 11.29 7.63 4.64
CA SER A 71 11.70 8.93 4.10
C SER A 71 10.46 9.71 3.64
N HIS A 72 10.51 11.03 3.77
CA HIS A 72 9.50 11.94 3.21
C HIS A 72 9.97 12.62 1.92
N GLU A 73 10.93 12.01 1.23
CA GLU A 73 11.40 12.54 -0.03
C GLU A 73 10.36 12.39 -1.14
N PRO A 74 10.33 13.31 -2.12
CA PRO A 74 9.32 13.31 -3.18
C PRO A 74 9.29 12.02 -3.99
N HIS A 75 10.44 11.34 -4.11
CA HIS A 75 10.57 10.11 -4.87
C HIS A 75 9.79 8.94 -4.26
N VAL A 76 9.58 8.92 -2.93
CA VAL A 76 8.87 7.84 -2.19
C VAL A 76 7.35 7.90 -2.38
N LEU A 77 6.84 9.03 -2.85
CA LEU A 77 5.41 9.28 -2.95
C LEU A 77 4.71 8.29 -3.87
N TYR A 78 5.36 7.92 -4.98
CA TYR A 78 4.76 6.99 -5.93
C TYR A 78 4.52 5.62 -5.29
N GLU A 79 5.53 5.12 -4.58
CA GLU A 79 5.52 3.81 -3.95
C GLU A 79 4.48 3.76 -2.82
N LEU A 80 4.37 4.83 -2.03
CA LEU A 80 3.31 4.95 -1.01
C LEU A 80 1.90 4.92 -1.63
N LEU A 81 1.71 5.61 -2.76
CA LEU A 81 0.43 5.61 -3.46
C LEU A 81 0.12 4.25 -4.09
N SER A 82 1.13 3.56 -4.64
CA SER A 82 1.01 2.21 -5.19
C SER A 82 0.65 1.18 -4.10
N MET A 83 1.25 1.31 -2.91
CA MET A 83 0.88 0.51 -1.74
C MET A 83 -0.54 0.82 -1.27
N PHE A 84 -0.93 2.11 -1.22
CA PHE A 84 -2.29 2.51 -0.88
C PHE A 84 -3.33 1.95 -1.86
N ASP A 85 -3.07 2.03 -3.18
CA ASP A 85 -3.97 1.46 -4.19
C ASP A 85 -4.13 -0.05 -3.99
N SER A 86 -3.03 -0.76 -3.76
CA SER A 86 -3.04 -2.20 -3.48
C SER A 86 -3.86 -2.55 -2.23
N LEU A 87 -3.65 -1.81 -1.13
CA LEU A 87 -4.44 -1.95 0.10
C LEU A 87 -5.92 -1.67 -0.17
N ASN A 88 -6.24 -0.58 -0.87
CA ASN A 88 -7.62 -0.15 -1.11
C ASN A 88 -8.39 -1.11 -2.02
N ARG A 89 -7.75 -1.66 -3.06
CA ARG A 89 -8.34 -2.69 -3.95
C ARG A 89 -8.75 -3.93 -3.16
N ILE A 90 -7.91 -4.38 -2.24
CA ILE A 90 -8.17 -5.60 -1.46
C ILE A 90 -9.15 -5.36 -0.31
N ARG A 91 -9.34 -4.12 0.16
CA ARG A 91 -10.23 -3.78 1.28
C ARG A 91 -11.58 -4.51 1.24
N ARG A 92 -12.24 -4.57 0.08
CA ARG A 92 -13.53 -5.27 -0.07
C ARG A 92 -13.42 -6.78 0.15
N HIS A 93 -12.42 -7.41 -0.45
CA HIS A 93 -12.12 -8.84 -0.27
C HIS A 93 -11.74 -9.15 1.18
N PHE A 94 -10.93 -8.29 1.79
CA PHE A 94 -10.50 -8.40 3.18
C PHE A 94 -11.68 -8.40 4.14
N MET A 95 -12.62 -7.45 3.97
CA MET A 95 -13.85 -7.38 4.78
C MET A 95 -14.74 -8.63 4.65
N GLY A 96 -14.80 -9.26 3.47
CA GLY A 96 -15.55 -10.50 3.27
C GLY A 96 -14.86 -11.74 3.83
N PHE A 97 -13.52 -11.79 3.82
CA PHE A 97 -12.76 -12.99 4.17
C PHE A 97 -12.84 -13.34 5.66
N PHE A 98 -12.79 -12.32 6.51
CA PHE A 98 -12.73 -12.41 7.96
C PHE A 98 -14.11 -12.26 8.64
N ASN A 99 -15.21 -12.36 7.87
CA ASN A 99 -16.57 -12.07 8.35
C ASN A 99 -17.17 -13.15 9.30
N GLY A 100 -16.32 -13.88 10.03
CA GLY A 100 -16.70 -14.94 10.96
C GLY A 100 -15.75 -15.00 12.14
N LYS A 101 -16.12 -14.34 13.25
CA LYS A 101 -15.51 -14.44 14.59
C LYS A 101 -14.01 -14.13 14.71
N SER A 102 -13.33 -13.71 13.65
CA SER A 102 -11.93 -13.31 13.76
C SER A 102 -11.82 -11.98 14.51
N ASP A 103 -10.86 -11.96 15.42
CA ASP A 103 -10.45 -10.83 16.23
C ASP A 103 -10.56 -9.49 15.47
N THR A 104 -11.42 -8.60 15.97
CA THR A 104 -11.67 -7.26 15.43
C THR A 104 -10.38 -6.45 15.27
N SER A 105 -9.32 -6.84 16.01
CA SER A 105 -7.99 -6.25 15.97
C SER A 105 -7.40 -6.19 14.56
N ILE A 106 -7.56 -7.21 13.71
CA ILE A 106 -6.92 -7.23 12.38
C ILE A 106 -7.55 -6.21 11.43
N TYR A 107 -8.86 -5.99 11.54
CA TYR A 107 -9.56 -4.97 10.77
C TYR A 107 -9.17 -3.57 11.19
N VAL A 108 -9.06 -3.35 12.51
CA VAL A 108 -8.58 -2.09 13.06
C VAL A 108 -7.16 -1.83 12.57
N HIS A 109 -6.28 -2.83 12.64
CA HIS A 109 -4.90 -2.70 12.17
C HIS A 109 -4.83 -2.37 10.67
N PHE A 110 -5.61 -3.07 9.84
CA PHE A 110 -5.70 -2.77 8.40
C PHE A 110 -6.19 -1.34 8.12
N HIS A 111 -7.19 -0.87 8.87
CA HIS A 111 -7.73 0.47 8.71
C HIS A 111 -6.75 1.56 9.17
N GLU A 112 -6.04 1.34 10.27
CA GLU A 112 -4.97 2.24 10.72
C GLU A 112 -3.81 2.27 9.73
N LEU A 113 -3.47 1.13 9.11
CA LEU A 113 -2.47 1.07 8.04
C LEU A 113 -2.86 1.91 6.81
N LEU A 114 -4.12 1.83 6.38
CA LEU A 114 -4.64 2.68 5.30
C LEU A 114 -4.50 4.17 5.65
N LYS A 115 -4.91 4.58 6.86
CA LYS A 115 -4.76 5.97 7.32
C LYS A 115 -3.31 6.40 7.36
N LEU A 116 -2.43 5.56 7.89
CA LEU A 116 -1.00 5.84 7.99
C LEU A 116 -0.39 6.07 6.61
N THR A 117 -0.74 5.23 5.63
CA THR A 117 -0.25 5.35 4.25
C THR A 117 -0.72 6.64 3.59
N VAL A 118 -2.00 7.01 3.77
CA VAL A 118 -2.55 8.29 3.29
C VAL A 118 -1.84 9.47 3.97
N HIS A 119 -1.67 9.42 5.29
CA HIS A 119 -1.02 10.48 6.05
C HIS A 119 0.45 10.67 5.62
N ALA A 120 1.19 9.57 5.45
CA ALA A 120 2.56 9.59 4.95
C ALA A 120 2.62 10.23 3.55
N SER A 121 1.73 9.82 2.65
CA SER A 121 1.63 10.40 1.30
C SER A 121 1.34 11.90 1.34
N SER A 122 0.36 12.34 2.15
CA SER A 122 0.04 13.76 2.33
C SER A 122 1.22 14.56 2.89
N LYS A 123 2.01 13.97 3.78
CA LYS A 123 3.20 14.61 4.35
C LYS A 123 4.30 14.78 3.31
N VAL A 124 4.52 13.79 2.44
CA VAL A 124 5.45 13.92 1.30
C VAL A 124 4.99 15.01 0.34
N PHE A 125 3.70 15.05 -0.01
CA PHE A 125 3.12 16.13 -0.82
C PHE A 125 3.35 17.51 -0.20
N TRP A 126 3.13 17.63 1.10
CA TRP A 126 3.32 18.89 1.83
C TRP A 126 4.79 19.35 1.82
N GLU A 127 5.72 18.44 2.08
CA GLU A 127 7.15 18.75 2.06
C GLU A 127 7.63 19.08 0.64
N PHE A 128 7.10 18.39 -0.36
CA PHE A 128 7.37 18.72 -1.76
C PHE A 128 6.89 20.12 -2.13
N ASN A 129 5.68 20.50 -1.72
CA ASN A 129 5.16 21.86 -1.94
C ASN A 129 6.03 22.92 -1.23
N ARG A 130 6.45 22.67 0.01
CA ARG A 130 7.36 23.55 0.74
C ARG A 130 8.69 23.74 0.00
N GLN A 131 9.25 22.68 -0.59
CA GLN A 131 10.48 22.79 -1.39
C GLN A 131 10.27 23.68 -2.61
N ILE A 132 9.11 23.60 -3.28
CA ILE A 132 8.75 24.45 -4.43
C ILE A 132 8.61 25.92 -4.00
N GLU A 133 7.87 26.20 -2.93
CA GLU A 133 7.71 27.57 -2.39
C GLU A 133 9.04 28.17 -1.91
N GLY A 134 9.99 27.32 -1.50
CA GLY A 134 11.34 27.71 -1.14
C GLY A 134 12.22 28.14 -2.33
N LEU A 135 11.86 27.79 -3.58
CA LEU A 135 12.49 28.39 -4.76
C LEU A 135 11.96 29.81 -4.90
N LYS A 136 12.76 30.78 -4.45
CA LYS A 136 12.40 32.19 -4.54
C LYS A 136 12.21 32.61 -5.99
N ASP A 137 11.13 33.34 -6.26
CA ASP A 137 11.05 34.28 -7.38
C ASP A 137 12.15 35.34 -7.19
N GLY A 138 13.28 35.18 -7.90
CA GLY A 138 14.40 36.11 -7.81
C GLY A 138 15.79 35.49 -7.86
N ASP A 139 15.92 34.16 -7.83
CA ASP A 139 17.20 33.55 -8.24
C ASP A 139 17.46 33.87 -9.72
N PRO A 140 18.69 34.28 -10.10
CA PRO A 140 19.00 34.56 -11.48
C PRO A 140 18.62 33.32 -12.31
N PRO A 141 17.94 33.49 -13.46
CA PRO A 141 17.62 32.36 -14.31
C PRO A 141 18.91 31.57 -14.54
N SER A 142 18.83 30.25 -14.38
CA SER A 142 19.97 29.37 -14.67
C SER A 142 20.58 29.81 -16.01
N LEU A 143 21.91 29.84 -16.11
CA LEU A 143 22.63 30.41 -17.27
C LEU A 143 22.09 29.93 -18.63
N ASP A 144 21.53 28.72 -18.66
CA ASP A 144 20.96 28.05 -19.82
C ASP A 144 19.46 28.32 -20.07
N SER A 145 18.81 29.21 -19.32
CA SER A 145 17.35 29.45 -19.36
C SER A 145 16.51 28.17 -19.15
N SER A 146 17.09 27.13 -18.52
CA SER A 146 16.42 25.85 -18.33
C SER A 146 15.40 25.94 -17.20
N VAL A 147 14.23 25.33 -17.44
CA VAL A 147 13.24 25.08 -16.39
C VAL A 147 13.92 24.39 -15.19
N PRO A 148 13.74 24.89 -13.95
CA PRO A 148 14.32 24.30 -12.75
C PRO A 148 14.02 22.80 -12.65
N LYS A 149 15.00 22.01 -12.21
CA LYS A 149 14.87 20.54 -12.10
C LYS A 149 13.65 20.13 -11.27
N ILE A 150 13.36 20.90 -10.22
CA ILE A 150 12.18 20.73 -9.36
C ILE A 150 10.86 20.90 -10.13
N VAL A 151 10.73 21.90 -11.00
CA VAL A 151 9.52 22.12 -11.82
C VAL A 151 9.35 20.99 -12.84
N LYS A 152 10.44 20.50 -13.45
CA LYS A 152 10.40 19.30 -14.30
C LYS A 152 9.97 18.06 -13.50
N CYS A 153 10.46 17.91 -12.27
CA CYS A 153 10.08 16.84 -11.35
C CYS A 153 8.58 16.90 -11.01
N VAL A 154 8.06 18.09 -10.66
CA VAL A 154 6.63 18.33 -10.38
C VAL A 154 5.77 17.94 -11.58
N VAL A 155 6.10 18.41 -12.77
CA VAL A 155 5.32 18.15 -13.98
C VAL A 155 5.37 16.66 -14.34
N ASN A 156 6.52 15.99 -14.21
CA ASN A 156 6.63 14.56 -14.45
C ASN A 156 5.83 13.76 -13.42
N PHE A 157 5.86 14.17 -12.15
CA PHE A 157 5.08 13.54 -11.09
C PHE A 157 3.55 13.71 -11.29
N LEU A 158 3.09 14.91 -11.64
CA LEU A 158 1.66 15.15 -11.97
C LEU A 158 1.22 14.38 -13.22
N LYS A 159 2.05 14.32 -14.25
CA LYS A 159 1.80 13.48 -15.44
C LYS A 159 1.74 12.00 -15.08
N PHE A 160 2.59 11.56 -14.16
CA PHE A 160 2.61 10.21 -13.64
C PHE A 160 1.29 9.88 -12.92
N LEU A 161 0.88 10.71 -11.95
CA LEU A 161 -0.40 10.56 -11.26
C LEU A 161 -1.61 10.59 -12.20
N SER A 162 -1.55 11.44 -13.23
CA SER A 162 -2.63 11.55 -14.22
C SER A 162 -2.72 10.33 -15.14
N ARG A 163 -1.60 9.63 -15.40
CA ARG A 163 -1.60 8.39 -16.19
C ARG A 163 -2.22 7.23 -15.42
N ASP A 164 -1.83 7.04 -14.16
CA ASP A 164 -2.39 5.96 -13.32
C ASP A 164 -3.85 6.25 -12.89
N GLY A 165 -4.23 7.53 -12.83
CA GLY A 165 -5.60 7.96 -12.53
C GLY A 165 -6.60 7.70 -13.67
N ILE A 166 -6.18 7.72 -14.93
CA ILE A 166 -7.10 7.56 -16.08
C ILE A 166 -7.49 6.09 -16.31
N ASP A 167 -6.62 5.12 -16.00
CA ASP A 167 -6.99 3.69 -16.09
C ASP A 167 -7.86 3.23 -14.90
N SER A 168 -7.93 4.01 -13.83
CA SER A 168 -8.73 3.70 -12.62
C SER A 168 -10.07 4.44 -12.57
N CYS A 169 -10.28 5.47 -13.40
CA CYS A 169 -11.51 6.27 -13.43
C CYS A 169 -12.67 5.64 -14.23
N HIS A 170 -12.46 4.51 -14.92
CA HIS A 170 -13.55 3.77 -15.59
C HIS A 170 -14.27 2.75 -14.69
N LEU A 171 -14.01 2.73 -13.38
CA LEU A 171 -14.64 1.80 -12.42
C LEU A 171 -15.57 2.48 -11.41
N PHE A 172 -15.91 3.76 -11.63
CA PHE A 172 -17.01 4.44 -10.96
C PHE A 172 -18.04 4.93 -11.99
N ASP A 173 -18.64 3.97 -12.68
CA ASP A 173 -20.03 4.03 -13.19
C ASP A 173 -20.70 2.68 -12.86
#